data_AF-A0A977IGM6-F1
#
_entry.id   AF-A0A977IGM6-F1
#
_cell.length_a   1.000
_cell.length_b   1.000
_cell.length_c   1.000
_cell.angle_alpha   90.00
_cell.angle_beta   90.00
_cell.angle_gamma   90.00
#
_symmetry.space_group_name_H-M   'P 1'
#
loop_
_entity.id
_entity.type
_entity.pdbx_description
1 polymer ?
#
loop_
_entity_poly.entity_id
_entity_poly.type
_entity_poly.pdbx_seq_one_letter_code
_entity_poly.pdbx_strand_id
1 'polypeptide(L)'
;MSHRPKPVRDHYTESLAVNSKNLGRQLSAESVPREEIQRILDSISRLYLAETEKIVRECEKDMMALERVPNPLRLFVDSIAQVKSAVSPAASELMKRYVSAWEDWM
;
A
#
# COMPACT_ATOMS: atom_id res chain seq x y z
N MET A 1 -14.03 17.04 23.38
CA MET A 1 -13.07 17.19 22.27
C MET A 1 -13.75 16.76 20.99
N SER A 2 -14.00 17.69 20.06
CA SER A 2 -14.59 17.35 18.76
C SER A 2 -13.53 16.59 17.95
N HIS A 3 -13.68 15.27 17.83
CA HIS A 3 -12.94 14.50 16.84
C HIS A 3 -13.48 14.91 15.47
N ARG A 4 -12.87 15.93 14.86
CA ARG A 4 -13.08 16.15 13.43
C ARG A 4 -12.60 14.88 12.71
N PRO A 5 -13.37 14.35 11.74
CA PRO A 5 -12.90 13.23 10.94
C PRO A 5 -11.55 13.58 10.31
N LYS A 6 -10.57 12.68 10.42
CA LYS A 6 -9.31 12.86 9.68
C LYS A 6 -9.65 12.93 8.19
N PRO A 7 -9.03 13.86 7.42
CA PRO A 7 -9.15 13.86 5.97
C PRO A 7 -8.83 12.49 5.38
N VAL A 8 -9.56 12.08 4.34
CA VAL A 8 -9.34 10.80 3.63
C VAL A 8 -7.87 10.62 3.26
N ARG A 9 -7.24 11.67 2.74
CA ARG A 9 -5.81 11.66 2.38
C ARG A 9 -4.88 11.27 3.54
N ASP A 10 -5.14 11.79 4.73
CA ASP A 10 -4.29 11.55 5.90
C ASP A 10 -4.40 10.09 6.32
N HIS A 11 -5.62 9.53 6.30
CA HIS A 11 -5.85 8.12 6.64
C HIS A 11 -5.08 7.17 5.72
N TYR A 12 -5.11 7.41 4.40
CA TYR A 12 -4.38 6.62 3.43
C TYR A 12 -2.85 6.79 3.57
N THR A 13 -2.39 8.01 3.81
CA THR A 13 -0.95 8.31 3.93
C THR A 13 -0.34 7.71 5.22
N GLU A 14 -1.08 7.76 6.33
CA GLU A 14 -0.70 7.09 7.59
C GLU A 14 -0.59 5.57 7.38
N SER A 15 -1.58 4.97 6.71
CA SER A 15 -1.57 3.54 6.38
C SER A 15 -0.37 3.18 5.50
N LEU A 16 -0.09 3.96 4.45
CA LEU A 16 1.06 3.75 3.57
C LEU A 16 2.37 3.74 4.38
N ALA A 17 2.56 4.71 5.28
CA ALA A 17 3.78 4.81 6.07
C ALA A 17 3.99 3.59 6.99
N VAL A 18 2.94 3.15 7.69
CA VAL A 18 3.00 1.98 8.58
C VAL A 18 3.29 0.71 7.79
N ASN A 19 2.55 0.48 6.71
CA ASN A 19 2.68 -0.73 5.91
C ASN A 19 4.03 -0.78 5.16
N SER A 20 4.51 0.35 4.63
CA SER A 20 5.84 0.43 4.00
C SER A 20 6.96 0.14 4.99
N LYS A 21 6.86 0.66 6.22
CA LYS A 21 7.84 0.37 7.28
C LYS A 21 7.85 -1.10 7.65
N ASN A 22 6.67 -1.74 7.72
CA ASN A 22 6.56 -3.16 8.04
C ASN A 22 7.12 -4.04 6.91
N LEU A 23 6.73 -3.78 5.66
CA LEU A 23 7.24 -4.49 4.50
C LEU A 23 8.77 -4.33 4.37
N GLY A 24 9.30 -3.12 4.55
CA GLY A 24 10.74 -2.88 4.53
C GLY A 24 11.50 -3.68 5.59
N ARG A 25 10.95 -3.85 6.80
CA ARG A 25 11.54 -4.71 7.83
C ARG A 25 11.52 -6.18 7.44
N GLN A 26 10.43 -6.67 6.86
CA GLN A 26 10.31 -8.07 6.45
C GLN A 26 11.24 -8.39 5.27
N LEU A 27 11.31 -7.51 4.27
CA LEU A 27 12.27 -7.66 3.17
C LEU A 27 13.72 -7.68 3.69
N SER A 28 14.03 -6.83 4.67
CA SER A 28 15.36 -6.83 5.30
C SER A 28 15.64 -8.16 6.03
N ALA A 29 14.64 -8.73 6.70
CA ALA A 29 14.75 -10.03 7.38
C ALA A 29 14.96 -11.19 6.40
N GLU A 30 14.39 -11.09 5.19
CA GLU A 30 14.60 -12.01 4.06
C GLU A 30 15.93 -11.73 3.31
N SER A 31 16.83 -10.92 3.88
CA SER A 31 18.14 -10.57 3.33
C SER A 31 18.10 -9.87 1.96
N VAL A 32 16.99 -9.19 1.63
CA VAL A 32 16.88 -8.41 0.39
C VAL A 32 17.81 -7.18 0.49
N PRO A 33 18.61 -6.87 -0.56
CA PRO A 33 19.50 -5.72 -0.53
C PRO A 33 18.77 -4.39 -0.32
N ARG A 34 19.34 -3.50 0.50
CA ARG A 34 18.72 -2.20 0.85
C ARG A 34 18.29 -1.38 -0.38
N GLU A 35 19.09 -1.36 -1.43
CA GLU A 35 18.76 -0.64 -2.67
C GLU A 35 17.53 -1.22 -3.37
N GLU A 36 17.39 -2.55 -3.36
CA GLU A 36 16.22 -3.23 -3.92
C GLU A 36 14.98 -2.94 -3.07
N ILE A 37 15.10 -3.01 -1.73
CA ILE A 37 14.03 -2.62 -0.81
C ILE A 37 13.55 -1.19 -1.11
N GLN A 38 14.47 -0.25 -1.27
CA GLN A 38 14.12 1.14 -1.60
C GLN A 38 13.36 1.22 -2.93
N ARG A 39 13.85 0.56 -3.99
CA ARG A 39 13.17 0.53 -5.30
C ARG A 39 11.76 -0.07 -5.22
N ILE A 40 11.58 -1.13 -4.43
CA ILE A 40 10.28 -1.75 -4.20
C ILE A 40 9.34 -0.77 -3.49
N LEU A 41 9.77 -0.19 -2.38
CA LEU A 41 8.96 0.74 -1.58
C LEU A 41 8.61 2.02 -2.35
N ASP A 42 9.53 2.55 -3.16
CA ASP A 42 9.27 3.70 -4.02
C ASP A 42 8.23 3.37 -5.10
N SER A 43 8.32 2.18 -5.68
CA SER A 43 7.35 1.71 -6.68
C SER A 43 5.95 1.54 -6.09
N ILE A 44 5.86 0.91 -4.91
CA ILE A 44 4.60 0.76 -4.17
C ILE A 44 4.02 2.13 -3.80
N SER A 45 4.85 3.02 -3.23
CA SER A 45 4.40 4.35 -2.81
C SER A 45 3.85 5.15 -3.98
N ARG A 46 4.51 5.11 -5.14
CA ARG A 46 4.03 5.80 -6.36
C ARG A 46 2.68 5.26 -6.82
N LEU A 47 2.52 3.94 -6.89
CA LEU A 47 1.26 3.30 -7.32
C LEU A 47 0.13 3.63 -6.33
N TYR A 48 0.42 3.51 -5.04
CA TYR A 48 -0.52 3.77 -3.96
C TYR A 48 -1.00 5.22 -3.93
N LEU A 49 -0.08 6.18 -4.02
CA LEU A 49 -0.39 7.60 -3.96
C LEU A 49 -1.18 8.04 -5.20
N ALA A 50 -0.85 7.52 -6.38
CA ALA A 50 -1.61 7.81 -7.60
C ALA A 50 -3.07 7.39 -7.48
N GLU A 51 -3.35 6.22 -6.88
CA GLU A 51 -4.72 5.76 -6.66
C GLU A 51 -5.40 6.49 -5.50
N THR A 52 -4.66 6.78 -4.43
CA THR A 52 -5.15 7.61 -3.31
C THR A 52 -5.64 8.98 -3.79
N GLU A 53 -4.92 9.61 -4.73
CA GLU A 53 -5.36 10.88 -5.32
C GLU A 53 -6.69 10.75 -6.06
N LYS A 54 -6.95 9.64 -6.76
CA LYS A 54 -8.25 9.38 -7.41
C LYS A 54 -9.35 9.22 -6.36
N ILE A 55 -9.12 8.41 -5.33
CA ILE A 55 -10.05 8.19 -4.24
C ILE A 55 -10.40 9.51 -3.54
N VAL A 56 -9.40 10.35 -3.24
CA VAL A 56 -9.63 11.65 -2.61
C VAL A 56 -10.49 12.55 -3.52
N ARG A 57 -10.19 12.62 -4.82
CA ARG A 57 -11.01 13.40 -5.77
C ARG A 57 -12.43 12.88 -5.90
N GLU A 58 -12.64 11.57 -5.77
CA GLU A 58 -13.98 10.98 -5.74
C GLU A 58 -14.72 11.32 -4.45
N CYS A 59 -14.05 11.21 -3.31
CA CYS A 59 -14.63 11.53 -1.99
C CYS A 59 -14.94 13.02 -1.83
N GLU A 60 -14.15 13.90 -2.44
CA GLU A 60 -14.41 15.35 -2.49
C GLU A 60 -15.70 15.67 -3.27
N LYS A 61 -16.08 14.83 -4.25
CA LYS A 61 -17.31 14.99 -5.03
C LYS A 61 -18.51 14.30 -4.37
N ASP A 62 -18.27 13.14 -3.75
CA ASP A 62 -19.28 12.30 -3.14
C ASP A 62 -18.68 11.59 -1.91
N MET A 63 -19.05 12.05 -0.72
CA MET A 63 -18.56 11.47 0.53
C MET A 63 -18.95 10.00 0.72
N MET A 64 -20.01 9.52 0.05
CA MET A 64 -20.40 8.10 0.06
C MET A 64 -19.47 7.23 -0.79
N ALA A 65 -18.54 7.83 -1.55
CA ALA A 65 -17.52 7.08 -2.29
C ALA A 65 -16.66 6.19 -1.38
N LEU A 66 -16.50 6.55 -0.10
CA LEU A 66 -15.76 5.75 0.87
C LEU A 66 -16.30 4.31 1.05
N GLU A 67 -17.57 4.07 0.77
CA GLU A 67 -18.17 2.73 0.88
C GLU A 67 -17.82 1.81 -0.29
N ARG A 68 -17.36 2.37 -1.41
CA ARG A 68 -17.10 1.65 -2.67
C ARG A 68 -15.63 1.64 -3.10
N VAL A 69 -14.81 2.53 -2.55
CA VAL A 69 -13.36 2.58 -2.83
C VAL A 69 -12.60 1.55 -1.98
N PRO A 70 -11.44 1.05 -2.45
CA PRO A 70 -10.64 0.12 -1.66
C PRO A 70 -10.16 0.78 -0.37
N ASN A 71 -10.26 0.05 0.75
CA ASN A 71 -9.68 0.51 2.00
C ASN A 71 -8.15 0.65 1.88
N PRO A 72 -7.49 1.42 2.78
CA PRO A 72 -6.06 1.69 2.67
C PRO A 72 -5.16 0.46 2.66
N LEU A 73 -5.53 -0.64 3.31
CA LEU A 73 -4.73 -1.87 3.33
C LEU A 73 -4.87 -2.66 2.04
N ARG A 74 -6.11 -2.80 1.53
CA ARG A 74 -6.36 -3.40 0.21
C ARG A 74 -5.57 -2.68 -0.87
N LEU A 75 -5.62 -1.35 -0.87
CA LEU A 75 -4.89 -0.55 -1.86
C LEU A 75 -3.37 -0.77 -1.79
N PHE A 76 -2.83 -0.99 -0.59
CA PHE A 76 -1.41 -1.29 -0.41
C PHE A 76 -1.04 -2.65 -1.00
N VAL A 77 -1.86 -3.68 -0.76
CA VAL A 77 -1.67 -5.01 -1.35
C VAL A 77 -1.81 -4.98 -2.88
N ASP A 78 -2.80 -4.27 -3.40
CA ASP A 78 -2.96 -4.07 -4.85
C ASP A 78 -1.75 -3.35 -5.46
N SER A 79 -1.13 -2.43 -4.72
CA SER A 79 0.09 -1.75 -5.14
C SER A 79 1.31 -2.69 -5.16
N ILE A 80 1.40 -3.63 -4.21
CA ILE A 80 2.42 -4.69 -4.21
C ILE A 80 2.28 -5.58 -5.45
N ALA A 81 1.06 -6.04 -5.76
CA ALA A 81 0.77 -6.90 -6.91
C ALA A 81 1.14 -6.24 -8.26
N GLN A 82 1.09 -4.91 -8.32
CA GLN A 82 1.37 -4.12 -9.52
C GLN A 82 2.86 -3.75 -9.69
N VAL A 83 3.75 -4.12 -8.77
CA VAL A 83 5.19 -3.89 -8.93
C VAL A 83 5.71 -4.81 -10.05
N LYS A 84 6.07 -4.21 -11.20
CA LYS A 84 6.56 -4.92 -12.40
C LYS A 84 8.08 -5.05 -12.50
N SER A 85 8.83 -4.50 -11.54
CA SER A 85 10.29 -4.52 -11.58
C SER A 85 10.85 -5.92 -11.36
N ALA A 86 11.96 -6.26 -12.01
CA ALA A 86 12.75 -7.42 -11.64
C ALA A 86 13.22 -7.26 -10.19
N VAL A 87 12.78 -8.19 -9.34
CA VAL A 87 13.16 -8.29 -7.93
C VAL A 87 13.78 -9.66 -7.70
N SER A 88 14.58 -9.77 -6.65
CA SER A 88 15.13 -11.02 -6.17
C SER A 88 14.02 -12.05 -5.89
N PRO A 89 14.31 -13.36 -5.98
CA PRO A 89 13.34 -14.40 -5.65
C PRO A 89 12.78 -14.27 -4.23
N ALA A 90 13.62 -13.87 -3.26
CA ALA A 90 13.20 -13.65 -1.88
C ALA A 90 12.16 -12.53 -1.76
N ALA A 91 12.42 -11.37 -2.38
CA ALA A 91 11.46 -10.27 -2.42
C ALA A 91 10.17 -10.65 -3.17
N SER A 92 10.30 -11.33 -4.32
CA SER A 92 9.14 -11.79 -5.11
C SER A 92 8.25 -12.72 -4.29
N GLU A 93 8.85 -13.67 -3.59
CA GLU A 93 8.12 -14.65 -2.79
C GLU A 93 7.39 -13.97 -1.62
N LEU A 94 8.07 -13.08 -0.87
CA LEU A 94 7.42 -12.33 0.20
C LEU A 94 6.24 -11.49 -0.32
N MET A 95 6.42 -10.80 -1.46
CA MET A 95 5.36 -10.00 -2.07
C MET A 95 4.16 -10.86 -2.52
N LYS A 96 4.41 -12.06 -3.06
CA LYS A 96 3.34 -13.01 -3.39
C LYS A 96 2.57 -13.45 -2.14
N ARG A 97 3.26 -13.76 -1.04
CA ARG A 97 2.59 -14.12 0.23
C ARG A 97 1.65 -13.02 0.72
N TYR A 98 2.04 -11.75 0.57
CA TYR A 98 1.16 -10.62 0.91
C TYR A 98 -0.13 -10.59 0.07
N VAL A 99 0.01 -10.84 -1.23
CA VAL A 99 -1.15 -10.85 -2.16
C VAL A 99 -2.05 -12.04 -1.85
N SER A 100 -1.49 -13.25 -1.74
CA SER A 100 -2.26 -14.46 -1.46
C SER A 100 -2.92 -14.44 -0.09
N ALA A 101 -2.22 -14.00 0.97
CA ALA A 101 -2.80 -13.91 2.32
C ALA A 101 -3.99 -12.93 2.38
N TRP A 102 -4.02 -11.93 1.51
CA TRP A 102 -5.18 -11.06 1.38
C TRP A 102 -6.33 -11.74 0.64
N GLU A 103 -6.04 -12.46 -0.45
CA GLU A 103 -7.06 -13.24 -1.20
C GLU A 103 -7.74 -14.29 -0.31
N ASP A 104 -6.98 -14.93 0.58
CA ASP A 104 -7.50 -15.93 1.54
C ASP A 104 -8.37 -15.33 2.66
N TRP A 105 -8.26 -14.01 2.91
CA TRP A 105 -8.98 -13.32 3.98
C TRP A 105 -10.31 -12.69 3.52
N MET A 106 -10.52 -12.60 2.21
CA MET A 106 -11.71 -12.04 1.54
C MET A 106 -12.74 -13.13 1.24
#